data_AF-A0A1T4QEQ6-F1
#
_entry.id   AF-A0A1T4QEQ6-F1
#
_cell.length_a   1.000
_cell.length_b   1.000
_cell.length_c   1.000
_cell.angle_alpha   90.00
_cell.angle_beta   90.00
_cell.angle_gamma   90.00
#
_symmetry.space_group_name_H-M   'P 1'
#
loop_
_entity.id
_entity.type
_entity.pdbx_description
1 polymer ?
#
loop_
_entity_poly.entity_id
_entity_poly.type
_entity_poly.pdbx_seq_one_letter_code
_entity_poly.pdbx_strand_id
1 'polypeptide(L)'
;MSKKTQEIRSIFQELGSLQKRIENLKSQAPELEEKNSREIDEISFNLAQNLTKLEFWFNSLYAYNGKSKSVAKKLSSRQNGKKGGRPPKKITLLRQRKTELEEKILPSLEHELKFTDSSLRLEQLPEEIKNAGLELQKIIQELEN
;
A
#
# COMPACT_ATOMS: atom_id res chain seq x y z
N MET A 1 -20.43 -9.77 -11.22
CA MET A 1 -19.36 -10.03 -10.23
C MET A 1 -18.03 -10.14 -10.97
N SER A 2 -16.90 -9.77 -10.35
CA SER A 2 -15.60 -9.90 -11.02
C SER A 2 -15.18 -11.36 -11.16
N LYS A 3 -14.45 -11.71 -12.23
CA LYS A 3 -13.92 -13.07 -12.47
C LYS A 3 -13.13 -13.59 -11.26
N LYS A 4 -12.32 -12.73 -10.62
CA LYS A 4 -11.58 -13.05 -9.38
C LYS A 4 -12.49 -13.46 -8.23
N THR A 5 -13.61 -12.75 -8.06
CA THR A 5 -14.61 -13.04 -7.01
C THR A 5 -15.33 -14.36 -7.26
N GLN A 6 -15.53 -14.74 -8.52
CA GLN A 6 -16.11 -16.04 -8.88
C GLN A 6 -15.14 -17.19 -8.60
N GLU A 7 -13.85 -17.03 -8.94
CA GLU A 7 -12.82 -18.04 -8.68
C GLU A 7 -12.61 -18.28 -7.19
N ILE A 8 -12.53 -17.21 -6.38
CA ILE A 8 -12.45 -17.33 -4.91
C ILE A 8 -13.68 -18.08 -4.34
N ARG A 9 -14.89 -17.79 -4.84
CA ARG A 9 -16.10 -18.51 -4.42
C ARG A 9 -16.06 -19.99 -4.78
N SER A 10 -15.54 -20.35 -5.96
CA SER A 10 -15.35 -21.74 -6.36
C SER A 10 -14.43 -22.48 -5.39
N ILE A 11 -13.30 -21.86 -5.03
CA ILE A 11 -12.34 -22.46 -4.08
C ILE A 11 -12.99 -22.67 -2.70
N PHE A 12 -13.78 -21.71 -2.21
CA PHE A 12 -14.52 -21.90 -0.94
C PHE A 12 -15.54 -23.03 -0.99
N GLN A 13 -16.23 -23.22 -2.13
CA GLN A 13 -17.16 -24.33 -2.31
C GLN A 13 -16.44 -25.68 -2.31
N GLU A 14 -15.29 -25.77 -2.97
CA GLU A 14 -14.43 -26.97 -2.98
C GLU A 14 -13.85 -27.27 -1.59
N LEU A 15 -13.38 -26.27 -0.85
CA LEU A 15 -12.91 -26.48 0.52
C LEU A 15 -14.04 -26.97 1.44
N GLY A 16 -15.25 -26.42 1.29
CA GLY A 16 -16.42 -26.86 2.04
C GLY A 16 -16.85 -28.30 1.71
N SER A 17 -16.67 -28.77 0.48
CA SER A 17 -16.95 -30.16 0.10
C SER A 17 -15.90 -31.12 0.66
N LEU A 18 -14.62 -30.73 0.65
CA LEU A 18 -13.53 -31.50 1.26
C LEU A 18 -13.71 -31.65 2.77
N GLN A 19 -14.10 -30.58 3.47
CA GLN A 19 -14.37 -30.62 4.91
C GLN A 19 -15.46 -31.66 5.26
N LYS A 20 -16.56 -31.68 4.49
CA LYS A 20 -17.63 -32.67 4.67
C LYS A 20 -17.15 -34.11 4.42
N ARG A 21 -16.28 -34.32 3.43
CA ARG A 21 -15.67 -35.65 3.19
C ARG A 21 -14.82 -36.10 4.38
N ILE A 22 -14.02 -35.20 4.98
CA ILE A 22 -13.24 -35.50 6.19
C ILE A 22 -14.14 -35.85 7.38
N GLU A 23 -15.21 -35.08 7.60
CA GLU A 23 -16.17 -35.33 8.69
C GLU A 23 -16.85 -36.71 8.53
N ASN A 24 -17.23 -37.07 7.30
CA ASN A 24 -17.78 -38.39 6.99
C ASN A 24 -16.77 -39.52 7.26
N LEU A 25 -15.51 -39.36 6.83
CA LEU A 25 -14.46 -40.36 7.09
C LEU A 25 -14.18 -40.54 8.59
N LYS A 26 -14.17 -39.45 9.37
CA LYS A 26 -14.00 -39.50 10.83
C LYS A 26 -15.17 -40.22 11.53
N SER A 27 -16.37 -40.17 10.96
CA SER A 27 -17.54 -40.86 11.50
C SER A 27 -17.57 -42.38 11.24
N GLN A 28 -16.65 -42.91 10.43
CA GLN A 28 -16.65 -44.29 9.93
C GLN A 28 -15.58 -45.23 10.54
N ALA A 29 -14.96 -44.93 11.68
CA ALA A 29 -13.92 -45.82 12.23
C ALA A 29 -14.49 -47.17 12.75
N PRO A 30 -13.85 -48.36 12.52
CA PRO A 30 -12.50 -48.63 12.02
C PRO A 30 -12.43 -49.61 10.80
N GLU A 31 -13.40 -49.60 9.88
CA GLU A 31 -13.52 -50.74 8.94
C GLU A 31 -12.53 -50.77 7.76
N LEU A 32 -11.78 -49.69 7.47
CA LEU A 32 -11.06 -49.57 6.20
C LEU A 32 -9.82 -48.67 6.30
N GLU A 33 -8.79 -49.07 7.07
CA GLU A 33 -7.53 -48.31 7.20
C GLU A 33 -6.91 -47.95 5.83
N GLU A 34 -6.95 -48.86 4.85
CA GLU A 34 -6.32 -48.64 3.54
C GLU A 34 -7.10 -47.73 2.59
N LYS A 35 -8.44 -47.84 2.53
CA LYS A 35 -9.28 -46.93 1.72
C LYS A 35 -9.34 -45.53 2.33
N ASN A 36 -9.45 -45.46 3.66
CA ASN A 36 -9.45 -44.18 4.36
C ASN A 36 -8.11 -43.47 4.19
N SER A 37 -6.99 -44.21 4.19
CA SER A 37 -5.65 -43.66 3.91
C SER A 37 -5.58 -42.99 2.54
N ARG A 38 -5.98 -43.67 1.46
CA ARG A 38 -5.96 -43.09 0.10
C ARG A 38 -6.89 -41.89 -0.05
N GLU A 39 -8.07 -41.93 0.56
CA GLU A 39 -9.01 -40.80 0.48
C GLU A 39 -8.53 -39.60 1.31
N ILE A 40 -7.88 -39.83 2.45
CA ILE A 40 -7.21 -38.78 3.25
C ILE A 40 -6.07 -38.15 2.46
N ASP A 41 -5.27 -38.93 1.74
CA ASP A 41 -4.20 -38.43 0.87
C ASP A 41 -4.76 -37.55 -0.26
N GLU A 42 -5.83 -38.00 -0.92
CA GLU A 42 -6.52 -37.24 -1.97
C GLU A 42 -7.08 -35.92 -1.44
N ILE A 43 -7.71 -35.95 -0.26
CA ILE A 43 -8.23 -34.74 0.38
C ILE A 43 -7.09 -33.80 0.75
N SER A 44 -6.00 -34.31 1.34
CA SER A 44 -4.83 -33.51 1.74
C SER A 44 -4.17 -32.83 0.54
N PHE A 45 -4.06 -33.54 -0.59
CA PHE A 45 -3.57 -33.00 -1.85
C PHE A 45 -4.46 -31.86 -2.37
N ASN A 46 -5.78 -32.06 -2.40
CA ASN A 46 -6.73 -31.04 -2.85
C ASN A 46 -6.75 -29.81 -1.92
N LEU A 47 -6.59 -30.01 -0.62
CA LEU A 47 -6.46 -28.94 0.38
C LEU A 47 -5.20 -28.10 0.10
N ALA A 48 -4.05 -28.74 -0.12
CA ALA A 48 -2.80 -28.06 -0.45
C ALA A 48 -2.90 -27.25 -1.76
N GLN A 49 -3.56 -27.79 -2.79
CA GLN A 49 -3.80 -27.07 -4.04
C GLN A 49 -4.70 -25.84 -3.83
N ASN A 50 -5.77 -25.99 -3.06
CA ASN A 50 -6.71 -24.90 -2.81
C ASN A 50 -6.12 -23.80 -1.91
N LEU A 51 -5.29 -24.16 -0.93
CA LEU A 51 -4.51 -23.19 -0.16
C LEU A 51 -3.54 -22.40 -1.04
N THR A 52 -2.80 -23.08 -1.93
CA THR A 52 -1.91 -22.41 -2.89
C THR A 52 -2.66 -21.45 -3.81
N LYS A 53 -3.84 -21.84 -4.32
CA LYS A 53 -4.70 -20.97 -5.14
C LYS A 53 -5.20 -19.76 -4.35
N LEU A 54 -5.63 -19.95 -3.10
CA LEU A 54 -6.08 -18.86 -2.23
C LEU A 54 -4.94 -17.89 -1.93
N GLU A 55 -3.74 -18.39 -1.64
CA GLU A 55 -2.55 -17.58 -1.42
C GLU A 55 -2.19 -16.76 -2.67
N PHE A 56 -2.22 -17.39 -3.85
CA PHE A 56 -2.05 -16.67 -5.12
C PHE A 56 -3.09 -15.56 -5.30
N TRP A 57 -4.36 -15.83 -5.02
CA TRP A 57 -5.43 -14.83 -5.15
C TRP A 57 -5.31 -13.72 -4.12
N PHE A 58 -4.94 -14.05 -2.89
CA PHE A 58 -4.68 -13.09 -1.82
C PHE A 58 -3.50 -12.19 -2.21
N ASN A 59 -2.36 -12.76 -2.59
CA ASN A 59 -1.21 -12.00 -3.09
C ASN A 59 -1.57 -11.15 -4.31
N SER A 60 -2.39 -11.67 -5.22
CA SER A 60 -2.90 -10.93 -6.39
C SER A 60 -3.87 -9.80 -6.02
N LEU A 61 -4.61 -9.91 -4.91
CA LEU A 61 -5.46 -8.85 -4.39
C LEU A 61 -4.63 -7.79 -3.67
N TYR A 62 -3.62 -8.18 -2.89
CA TYR A 62 -2.72 -7.26 -2.18
C TYR A 62 -1.76 -6.53 -3.12
N ALA A 63 -1.20 -7.21 -4.12
CA ALA A 63 -0.41 -6.59 -5.19
C ALA A 63 -1.23 -5.57 -6.00
N TYR A 64 -2.55 -5.81 -6.15
CA TYR A 64 -3.46 -4.89 -6.83
C TYR A 64 -4.01 -3.79 -5.90
N ASN A 65 -4.02 -4.01 -4.58
CA ASN A 65 -4.37 -2.99 -3.57
C ASN A 65 -3.32 -1.89 -3.45
N GLY A 66 -2.10 -2.10 -3.94
CA GLY A 66 -1.13 -1.01 -4.12
C GLY A 66 -1.58 0.08 -5.11
N LYS A 67 -2.54 -0.21 -6.00
CA LYS A 67 -3.08 0.77 -6.97
C LYS A 67 -4.54 0.47 -7.31
N SER A 68 -5.44 0.54 -6.34
CA SER A 68 -6.87 0.66 -6.68
C SER A 68 -7.03 1.85 -7.63
N LYS A 69 -7.43 1.58 -8.88
CA LYS A 69 -7.79 2.63 -9.86
C LYS A 69 -8.83 3.57 -9.29
N SER A 70 -9.57 3.23 -8.22
CA SER A 70 -10.48 4.16 -7.56
C SER A 70 -9.73 5.09 -6.61
N VAL A 71 -8.81 4.57 -5.78
CA VAL A 71 -8.03 5.36 -4.82
C VAL A 71 -7.01 6.23 -5.53
N ALA A 72 -6.24 5.68 -6.47
CA ALA A 72 -5.29 6.44 -7.28
C ALA A 72 -5.99 7.52 -8.12
N LYS A 73 -7.20 7.24 -8.63
CA LYS A 73 -8.02 8.23 -9.35
C LYS A 73 -8.66 9.25 -8.41
N LYS A 74 -8.99 8.89 -7.16
CA LYS A 74 -9.50 9.80 -6.14
C LYS A 74 -8.38 10.72 -5.63
N LEU A 75 -7.17 10.18 -5.40
CA LEU A 75 -5.94 10.94 -5.12
C LEU A 75 -5.57 11.84 -6.29
N SER A 76 -5.50 11.31 -7.50
CA SER A 76 -5.27 12.10 -8.73
C SER A 76 -6.32 13.19 -8.91
N SER A 77 -7.59 12.91 -8.63
CA SER A 77 -8.66 13.92 -8.70
C SER A 77 -8.59 14.94 -7.56
N ARG A 78 -8.06 14.59 -6.39
CA ARG A 78 -7.80 15.54 -5.30
C ARG A 78 -6.60 16.43 -5.61
N GLN A 79 -5.54 15.85 -6.15
CA GLN A 79 -4.29 16.53 -6.50
C GLN A 79 -4.43 17.41 -7.76
N ASN A 80 -5.19 16.96 -8.77
CA ASN A 80 -5.33 17.64 -10.06
C ASN A 80 -6.73 18.26 -10.27
N GLY A 81 -7.64 18.18 -9.30
CA GLY A 81 -9.04 18.64 -9.47
C GLY A 81 -9.91 17.66 -10.29
N LYS A 82 -11.04 18.13 -10.87
CA LYS A 82 -11.88 17.30 -11.76
C LYS A 82 -10.99 16.64 -12.83
N LYS A 83 -11.22 15.36 -13.10
CA LYS A 83 -10.46 14.49 -14.03
C LYS A 83 -9.80 15.27 -15.20
N GLY A 84 -8.48 15.49 -15.14
CA GLY A 84 -7.70 16.19 -16.18
C GLY A 84 -7.60 17.73 -16.04
N GLY A 85 -8.10 18.31 -14.95
CA GLY A 85 -8.06 19.75 -14.67
C GLY A 85 -6.75 20.23 -14.06
N ARG A 86 -6.66 21.55 -13.87
CA ARG A 86 -5.57 22.20 -13.15
C ARG A 86 -5.70 21.90 -11.65
N PRO A 87 -4.61 21.58 -10.93
CA PRO A 87 -4.59 21.51 -9.47
C PRO A 87 -5.23 22.75 -8.84
N PRO A 88 -5.91 22.62 -7.69
CA PRO A 88 -6.38 23.77 -6.92
C PRO A 88 -5.26 24.79 -6.71
N LYS A 89 -5.58 26.09 -6.80
CA LYS A 89 -4.59 27.17 -6.66
C LYS A 89 -3.77 27.03 -5.36
N LYS A 90 -4.42 26.63 -4.25
CA LYS A 90 -3.76 26.35 -2.96
C LYS A 90 -2.67 25.27 -3.10
N ILE A 91 -2.97 24.12 -3.69
CA ILE A 91 -2.02 23.02 -3.89
C ILE A 91 -0.88 23.47 -4.82
N THR A 92 -1.21 24.23 -5.86
CA THR A 92 -0.20 24.75 -6.81
C THR A 92 0.79 25.68 -6.12
N LEU A 93 0.31 26.59 -5.27
CA LEU A 93 1.14 27.51 -4.49
C LEU A 93 1.99 26.77 -3.46
N LEU A 94 1.42 25.79 -2.76
CA LEU A 94 2.17 24.94 -1.81
C LEU A 94 3.31 24.18 -2.51
N ARG A 95 3.06 23.62 -3.70
CA ARG A 95 4.10 22.95 -4.49
C ARG A 95 5.19 23.91 -4.93
N GLN A 96 4.84 25.10 -5.41
CA GLN A 96 5.83 26.13 -5.79
C GLN A 96 6.70 26.54 -4.61
N ARG A 97 6.09 26.79 -3.45
CA ARG A 97 6.81 27.18 -2.23
C ARG A 97 7.71 26.05 -1.71
N LYS A 98 7.24 24.80 -1.79
CA LYS A 98 8.04 23.61 -1.47
C LYS A 98 9.31 23.58 -2.33
N THR A 99 9.17 23.68 -3.65
CA THR A 99 10.31 23.66 -4.58
C THR A 99 11.26 24.82 -4.34
N GLU A 100 10.74 26.01 -4.05
CA GLU A 100 11.56 27.17 -3.71
C GLU A 100 12.39 26.96 -2.42
N LEU A 101 11.78 26.38 -1.38
CA LEU A 101 12.48 26.05 -0.13
C LEU A 101 13.57 24.98 -0.34
N GLU A 102 13.26 23.91 -1.08
CA GLU A 102 14.17 22.78 -1.31
C GLU A 102 15.33 23.12 -2.25
N GLU A 103 15.07 23.84 -3.34
CA GLU A 103 16.06 24.04 -4.40
C GLU A 103 16.82 25.37 -4.30
N LYS A 104 16.27 26.36 -3.61
CA LYS A 104 16.87 27.71 -3.55
C LYS A 104 17.20 28.14 -2.13
N ILE A 105 16.22 28.18 -1.25
CA ILE A 105 16.38 28.84 0.06
C ILE A 105 17.29 28.01 0.97
N LEU A 106 16.98 26.74 1.22
CA LEU A 106 17.79 25.90 2.10
C LEU A 106 19.22 25.72 1.59
N PRO A 107 19.47 25.38 0.29
CA PRO A 107 20.83 25.30 -0.23
C PRO A 107 21.60 26.62 -0.11
N SER A 108 20.93 27.76 -0.33
CA SER A 108 21.57 29.07 -0.20
C SER A 108 21.96 29.39 1.24
N LEU A 109 21.08 29.11 2.21
CA LEU A 109 21.37 29.35 3.63
C LEU A 109 22.46 28.41 4.15
N GLU A 110 22.43 27.13 3.73
CA GLU A 110 23.48 26.17 4.07
C GLU A 110 24.83 26.53 3.45
N HIS A 111 24.83 27.09 2.25
CA HIS A 111 26.03 27.62 1.62
C HIS A 111 26.53 28.86 2.37
N GLU A 112 25.66 29.83 2.67
CA GLU A 112 26.03 31.03 3.44
C GLU A 112 26.62 30.65 4.81
N LEU A 113 26.04 29.66 5.51
CA LEU A 113 26.55 29.17 6.78
C LEU A 113 27.97 28.61 6.70
N LYS A 114 28.34 28.01 5.56
CA LYS A 114 29.68 27.41 5.35
C LYS A 114 30.75 28.43 4.97
N PHE A 115 30.37 29.57 4.41
CA PHE A 115 31.30 30.49 3.74
C PHE A 115 31.22 31.94 4.25
N THR A 116 30.37 32.24 5.23
CA THR A 116 30.28 33.59 5.81
C THR A 116 31.30 33.80 6.92
N ASP A 117 32.03 34.92 6.86
CA ASP A 117 32.97 35.35 7.91
C ASP A 117 32.31 36.29 8.95
N SER A 118 31.02 36.60 8.78
CA SER A 118 30.30 37.49 9.68
C SER A 118 29.78 36.74 10.91
N SER A 119 30.34 37.05 12.09
CA SER A 119 29.93 36.47 13.38
C SER A 119 28.43 36.65 13.66
N LEU A 120 27.89 37.84 13.39
CA LEU A 120 26.48 38.16 13.60
C LEU A 120 25.57 37.34 12.66
N ARG A 121 26.01 37.03 11.44
CA ARG A 121 25.27 36.15 10.53
C ARG A 121 25.35 34.68 10.92
N LEU A 122 26.50 34.22 11.43
CA LEU A 122 26.65 32.85 11.91
C LEU A 122 25.71 32.53 13.08
N GLU A 123 25.34 33.53 13.89
CA GLU A 123 24.36 33.37 14.97
C GLU A 123 22.91 33.27 14.44
N GLN A 124 22.59 33.96 13.34
CA GLN A 124 21.23 34.03 12.79
C GLN A 124 20.89 32.87 11.84
N LEU A 125 21.86 32.44 11.01
CA LEU A 125 21.64 31.44 9.97
C LEU A 125 21.10 30.08 10.47
N PRO A 126 21.54 29.53 11.62
CA PRO A 126 20.98 28.28 12.12
C PRO A 126 19.49 28.38 12.43
N GLU A 127 19.02 29.53 12.93
CA GLU A 127 17.62 29.76 13.23
C GLU A 127 16.79 29.96 11.95
N GLU A 128 17.33 30.66 10.95
CA GLU A 128 16.72 30.80 9.62
C GLU A 128 16.58 29.43 8.93
N ILE A 129 17.62 28.59 8.95
CA ILE A 129 17.59 27.22 8.39
C ILE A 129 16.55 26.37 9.10
N LYS A 130 16.51 26.43 10.44
CA LYS A 130 15.51 25.69 11.24
C LYS A 130 14.10 26.12 10.88
N ASN A 131 13.85 27.43 10.78
CA ASN A 131 12.52 27.96 10.43
C ASN A 131 12.11 27.57 9.01
N ALA A 132 13.02 27.65 8.03
CA ALA A 132 12.77 27.19 6.66
C ALA A 132 12.50 25.67 6.60
N GLY A 133 13.21 24.88 7.41
CA GLY A 133 12.97 23.43 7.54
C GLY A 133 11.62 23.09 8.16
N LEU A 134 11.18 23.84 9.18
CA LEU A 134 9.85 23.69 9.78
C LEU A 134 8.74 24.09 8.80
N GLU A 135 8.92 25.17 8.04
CA GLU A 135 8.00 25.57 6.98
C GLU A 135 7.87 24.46 5.92
N LEU A 136 9.00 23.89 5.48
CA LEU A 136 9.03 22.79 4.52
C LEU A 136 8.28 21.55 5.04
N GLN A 137 8.53 21.13 6.29
CA GLN A 137 7.82 20.00 6.91
C GLN A 137 6.31 20.25 6.97
N LYS A 138 5.89 21.45 7.35
CA LYS A 138 4.47 21.82 7.38
C LYS A 138 3.83 21.75 6.00
N ILE A 139 4.51 22.23 4.96
CA ILE A 139 4.03 22.17 3.58
C ILE A 139 3.93 20.72 3.10
N ILE A 140 4.89 19.85 3.43
CA ILE A 140 4.84 18.42 3.11
C ILE A 140 3.62 17.78 3.77
N GLN A 141 3.41 18.04 5.06
CA GLN A 141 2.27 17.52 5.80
C GLN A 141 0.92 18.02 5.25
N GLU A 142 0.85 19.27 4.79
CA GLU A 142 -0.36 19.83 4.13
C GLU A 142 -0.61 19.23 2.73
N LEU A 143 0.42 18.73 2.04
CA LEU A 143 0.29 18.09 0.72
C LEU A 143 -0.04 16.59 0.80
N GLU A 144 0.25 15.94 1.93
CA GLU A 144 -0.02 14.52 2.19
C GLU A 144 -1.45 14.26 2.72
N ASN A 145 -2.08 15.24 3.36
CA ASN A 145 -3.46 15.20 3.86
C ASN A 145 -4.52 15.60 2.82
#